data_AF-A0A9E2M5S9-F1
#
_entry.id   AF-A0A9E2M5S9-F1
#
_cell.length_a   1.000
_cell.length_b   1.000
_cell.length_c   1.000
_cell.angle_alpha   90.00
_cell.angle_beta   90.00
_cell.angle_gamma   90.00
#
_symmetry.space_group_name_H-M   'P 1'
#
loop_
_entity.id
_entity.type
_entity.pdbx_description
1 polymer ?
#
loop_
_entity_poly.entity_id
_entity_poly.type
_entity_poly.pdbx_seq_one_letter_code
_entity_poly.pdbx_strand_id
1 'polypeptide(L)'
;MLAGKLKRGFPTERLEGFTEPKIKRDHEGFYIMTLSENVKVYIEEYYSFLEELWKRSEARYREYESKLADTDPANLETVSFYRSQMLIHKILLKTVRSFYTDANNLGVIMTPWCLGTVVLEKVEGFRDKLSCGEVEGEDVGDYVYYVVRYLDETYKSTLLDIFDFPPKAFSMRWQYSELLKRYSKTLTNISSSLQSVLLMIKNYT
;
A
#
# COMPACT_ATOMS: atom_id res chain seq x y z
N MET A 1 7.75 -16.53 1.78
CA MET A 1 8.31 -16.11 3.10
C MET A 1 9.02 -14.79 2.87
N LEU A 2 8.61 -13.71 3.54
CA LEU A 2 9.20 -12.39 3.35
C LEU A 2 10.61 -12.34 3.97
N ALA A 3 11.58 -11.85 3.21
CA ALA A 3 13.00 -11.79 3.58
C ALA A 3 13.58 -13.13 4.08
N GLY A 4 13.00 -14.27 3.66
CA GLY A 4 13.41 -15.62 4.09
C GLY A 4 13.17 -15.94 5.57
N LYS A 5 12.50 -15.07 6.34
CA LYS A 5 12.36 -15.21 7.80
C LYS A 5 10.94 -15.02 8.32
N LEU A 6 10.15 -14.16 7.66
CA LEU A 6 8.83 -13.79 8.14
C LEU A 6 7.75 -14.67 7.51
N LYS A 7 6.85 -15.17 8.38
CA LYS A 7 5.71 -16.01 7.99
C LYS A 7 4.51 -15.14 7.60
N ARG A 8 3.71 -15.63 6.66
CA ARG A 8 2.45 -15.01 6.24
C ARG A 8 1.47 -15.03 7.42
N GLY A 9 0.68 -13.98 7.59
CA GLY A 9 -0.40 -13.95 8.58
C GLY A 9 -1.53 -14.94 8.25
N PHE A 10 -1.80 -15.15 6.95
CA PHE A 10 -2.81 -16.06 6.42
C PHE A 10 -2.17 -17.11 5.49
N PRO A 11 -1.44 -18.10 6.05
CA PRO A 11 -0.91 -19.20 5.26
C PRO A 11 -2.02 -20.17 4.82
N THR A 12 -1.80 -20.94 3.76
CA THR A 12 -2.81 -21.82 3.14
C THR A 12 -3.45 -22.79 4.14
N GLU A 13 -2.65 -23.37 5.03
CA GLU A 13 -3.14 -24.32 6.03
C GLU A 13 -4.15 -23.67 6.99
N ARG A 14 -3.98 -22.37 7.26
CA ARG A 14 -4.93 -21.60 8.08
C ARG A 14 -6.19 -21.28 7.29
N LEU A 15 -6.07 -20.95 6.01
CA LEU A 15 -7.20 -20.63 5.13
C LEU A 15 -8.12 -21.83 4.93
N GLU A 16 -7.55 -23.04 4.87
CA GLU A 16 -8.31 -24.28 4.74
C GLU A 16 -9.16 -24.60 5.98
N GLY A 17 -8.72 -24.18 7.16
CA GLY A 17 -9.45 -24.35 8.42
C GLY A 17 -10.37 -23.17 8.80
N PHE A 18 -10.40 -22.11 8.00
CA PHE A 18 -11.11 -20.88 8.35
C PHE A 18 -12.58 -20.91 7.88
N THR A 19 -13.52 -20.79 8.82
CA THR A 19 -14.94 -20.55 8.54
C THR A 19 -15.29 -19.06 8.64
N GLU A 20 -14.51 -18.21 7.98
CA GLU A 20 -14.75 -16.76 7.95
C GLU A 20 -15.56 -16.41 6.69
N PRO A 21 -16.78 -15.85 6.81
CA PRO A 21 -17.66 -15.57 5.66
C PRO A 21 -17.04 -14.65 4.59
N LYS A 22 -16.06 -13.84 4.98
CA LYS A 22 -15.35 -12.92 4.08
C LYS A 22 -14.35 -13.62 3.17
N ILE A 23 -13.81 -14.77 3.59
CA ILE A 23 -12.88 -15.56 2.80
C ILE A 23 -13.70 -16.51 1.93
N LYS A 24 -13.48 -16.44 0.62
CA LYS A 24 -14.12 -17.28 -0.38
C LYS A 24 -13.08 -18.08 -1.13
N ARG A 25 -13.50 -19.12 -1.81
CA ARG A 25 -12.63 -19.97 -2.63
C ARG A 25 -13.29 -20.25 -3.97
N ASP A 26 -12.52 -20.11 -5.04
CA ASP A 26 -12.89 -20.60 -6.37
C ASP A 26 -11.71 -21.39 -6.97
N HIS A 27 -11.72 -21.61 -8.28
CA HIS A 27 -10.71 -22.38 -9.00
C HIS A 27 -9.32 -21.71 -9.00
N GLU A 28 -9.25 -20.39 -8.79
CA GLU A 28 -7.99 -19.62 -8.72
C GLU A 28 -7.43 -19.54 -7.30
N GLY A 29 -8.20 -19.96 -6.29
CA GLY A 29 -7.76 -20.11 -4.90
C GLY A 29 -8.60 -19.31 -3.91
N PHE A 30 -8.00 -18.99 -2.75
CA PHE A 30 -8.67 -18.20 -1.72
C PHE A 30 -8.62 -16.71 -2.05
N TYR A 31 -9.74 -16.02 -1.86
CA TYR A 31 -9.86 -14.60 -2.12
C TYR A 31 -10.77 -13.92 -1.08
N ILE A 32 -10.63 -12.60 -0.98
CA ILE A 32 -11.60 -11.75 -0.31
C ILE A 32 -12.18 -10.74 -1.29
N MET A 33 -13.40 -10.26 -1.00
CA MET A 33 -13.94 -9.07 -1.66
C MET A 33 -13.50 -7.85 -0.85
N THR A 34 -12.70 -6.96 -1.45
CA THR A 34 -12.26 -5.73 -0.78
C THR A 34 -13.47 -4.85 -0.49
N LEU A 35 -13.58 -4.30 0.72
CA LEU A 35 -14.69 -3.44 1.12
C LEU A 35 -14.71 -2.11 0.35
N SER A 36 -13.53 -1.56 0.06
CA SER A 36 -13.37 -0.26 -0.59
C SER A 36 -13.62 -0.30 -2.10
N GLU A 37 -13.18 -1.36 -2.78
CA GLU A 37 -13.21 -1.41 -4.24
C GLU A 37 -14.22 -2.42 -4.80
N ASN A 38 -14.77 -3.29 -3.95
CA ASN A 38 -15.61 -4.43 -4.34
C ASN A 38 -14.96 -5.30 -5.43
N VAL A 39 -13.64 -5.44 -5.38
CA VAL A 39 -12.84 -6.27 -6.29
C VAL A 39 -12.39 -7.53 -5.55
N LYS A 40 -12.27 -8.64 -6.28
CA LYS A 40 -11.63 -9.86 -5.75
C LYS A 40 -10.13 -9.62 -5.60
N VAL A 41 -9.61 -9.90 -4.41
CA VAL A 41 -8.17 -9.96 -4.19
C VAL A 41 -7.84 -11.37 -3.75
N TYR A 42 -7.09 -12.07 -4.61
CA TYR A 42 -6.57 -13.40 -4.32
C TYR A 42 -5.44 -13.28 -3.29
N ILE A 43 -5.51 -14.13 -2.26
CA ILE A 43 -4.60 -14.04 -1.12
C ILE A 43 -3.17 -14.35 -1.55
N GLU A 44 -2.98 -15.31 -2.47
CA GLU A 44 -1.64 -15.65 -2.98
C GLU A 44 -1.04 -14.54 -3.84
N GLU A 45 -1.84 -13.91 -4.70
CA GLU A 45 -1.41 -12.78 -5.52
C GLU A 45 -1.01 -11.58 -4.65
N TYR A 46 -1.80 -11.29 -3.61
CA TYR A 46 -1.48 -10.25 -2.64
C TYR A 46 -0.14 -10.51 -1.94
N TYR A 47 0.11 -11.73 -1.48
CA TYR A 47 1.39 -12.06 -0.85
C TYR A 47 2.56 -12.02 -1.83
N SER A 48 2.38 -12.50 -3.06
CA SER A 48 3.38 -12.43 -4.11
C SER A 48 3.74 -10.98 -4.44
N PHE A 49 2.72 -10.12 -4.53
CA PHE A 49 2.89 -8.67 -4.72
C PHE A 49 3.69 -8.04 -3.57
N LEU A 50 3.38 -8.37 -2.30
CA LEU A 50 4.14 -7.86 -1.16
C LEU A 50 5.60 -8.32 -1.15
N GLU A 51 5.86 -9.58 -1.51
CA GLU A 51 7.21 -10.13 -1.58
C GLU A 51 8.05 -9.43 -2.66
N GLU A 52 7.47 -9.16 -3.83
CA GLU A 52 8.15 -8.44 -4.90
C GLU A 52 8.36 -6.95 -4.57
N LEU A 53 7.36 -6.30 -3.96
CA LEU A 53 7.46 -4.91 -3.51
C LEU A 53 8.54 -4.76 -2.43
N TRP A 54 8.62 -5.71 -1.49
CA TRP A 54 9.68 -5.76 -0.50
C TRP A 54 11.06 -5.87 -1.15
N LYS A 55 11.25 -6.83 -2.06
CA LYS A 55 12.52 -7.06 -2.73
C LYS A 55 13.01 -5.81 -3.46
N ARG A 56 12.12 -5.15 -4.21
CA ARG A 56 12.43 -3.89 -4.90
C ARG A 56 12.80 -2.78 -3.91
N SER A 57 12.00 -2.59 -2.86
CA SER A 57 12.24 -1.52 -1.88
C SER A 57 13.48 -1.75 -1.03
N GLU A 58 13.79 -2.99 -0.67
CA GLU A 58 14.99 -3.34 0.09
C GLU A 58 16.25 -3.10 -0.74
N ALA A 59 16.25 -3.48 -2.03
CA ALA A 59 17.36 -3.22 -2.92
C ALA A 59 17.65 -1.71 -3.05
N ARG A 60 16.61 -0.89 -3.24
CA ARG A 60 16.75 0.58 -3.29
C ARG A 60 17.23 1.18 -1.98
N TYR A 61 16.72 0.71 -0.85
CA TYR A 61 17.18 1.15 0.47
C TYR A 61 18.69 0.90 0.64
N ARG A 62 19.16 -0.30 0.28
CA ARG A 62 20.59 -0.66 0.35
C ARG A 62 21.45 0.14 -0.63
N GLU A 63 20.92 0.45 -1.81
CA GLU A 63 21.59 1.32 -2.79
C GLU A 63 21.84 2.71 -2.19
N TYR A 64 20.84 3.33 -1.57
CA TYR A 64 20.99 4.63 -0.93
C TYR A 64 21.85 4.59 0.34
N GLU A 65 21.77 3.49 1.10
CA GLU A 65 22.63 3.28 2.28
C GLU A 65 24.11 3.23 1.86
N SER A 66 24.45 2.52 0.79
CA SER A 66 25.81 2.49 0.23
C SER A 66 26.23 3.88 -0.26
N LYS A 67 25.37 4.55 -1.05
CA LYS A 67 25.65 5.90 -1.56
C LYS A 67 25.89 6.90 -0.44
N LEU A 68 25.12 6.81 0.65
CA LEU A 68 25.27 7.66 1.83
C LEU A 68 26.61 7.39 2.53
N ALA A 69 27.00 6.12 2.69
CA ALA A 69 28.27 5.75 3.32
C ALA A 69 29.51 6.25 2.54
N ASP A 70 29.40 6.30 1.21
CA ASP A 70 30.49 6.77 0.32
C ASP A 70 30.50 8.30 0.11
N THR A 71 29.51 9.02 0.63
CA THR A 71 29.38 10.47 0.43
C THR A 71 30.05 11.24 1.56
N ASP A 72 30.86 12.25 1.22
CA ASP A 72 31.41 13.19 2.18
C ASP A 72 30.29 13.84 3.01
N PRO A 73 30.31 13.73 4.36
CA PRO A 73 29.32 14.35 5.23
C PRO A 73 29.18 15.87 5.04
N ALA A 74 30.19 16.56 4.52
CA ALA A 74 30.12 17.98 4.20
C ALA A 74 29.17 18.30 3.02
N ASN A 75 28.84 17.31 2.17
CA ASN A 75 27.88 17.45 1.07
C ASN A 75 26.44 17.31 1.57
N LEU A 76 26.03 18.25 2.43
CA LEU A 76 24.77 18.22 3.17
C LEU A 76 23.55 17.95 2.29
N GLU A 77 23.49 18.57 1.11
CA GLU A 77 22.36 18.44 0.20
C GLU A 77 22.21 17.02 -0.34
N THR A 78 23.31 16.38 -0.76
CA THR A 78 23.33 15.00 -1.27
C THR A 78 23.02 14.00 -0.15
N VAL A 79 23.62 14.22 1.03
CA VAL A 79 23.35 13.42 2.23
C VAL A 79 21.86 13.48 2.61
N SER A 80 21.27 14.68 2.65
CA SER A 80 19.85 14.85 2.96
C SER A 80 18.94 14.23 1.90
N PHE A 81 19.31 14.31 0.62
CA PHE A 81 18.58 13.61 -0.45
C PHE A 81 18.58 12.10 -0.23
N TYR A 82 19.74 11.46 0.00
CA TYR A 82 19.78 10.01 0.24
C TYR A 82 19.02 9.59 1.49
N ARG A 83 19.14 10.36 2.58
CA ARG A 83 18.34 10.14 3.79
C ARG A 83 16.84 10.20 3.51
N SER A 84 16.37 11.18 2.74
CA SER A 84 14.95 11.28 2.35
C SER A 84 14.46 10.03 1.61
N GLN A 85 15.26 9.51 0.66
CA GLN A 85 14.93 8.29 -0.09
C GLN A 85 14.90 7.06 0.83
N MET A 86 15.89 6.93 1.70
CA MET A 86 15.93 5.85 2.70
C MET A 86 14.70 5.88 3.61
N LEU A 87 14.23 7.06 4.04
CA LEU A 87 13.04 7.19 4.88
C LEU A 87 11.77 6.70 4.18
N ILE A 88 11.57 7.07 2.89
CA ILE A 88 10.43 6.59 2.09
C ILE A 88 10.44 5.06 2.03
N HIS A 89 11.58 4.46 1.66
CA HIS A 89 11.71 3.01 1.59
C HIS A 89 11.58 2.33 2.96
N LYS A 90 12.06 2.95 4.03
CA LYS A 90 11.92 2.44 5.40
C LYS A 90 10.45 2.39 5.84
N ILE A 91 9.67 3.43 5.53
CA ILE A 91 8.22 3.47 5.79
C ILE A 91 7.51 2.38 4.99
N LEU A 92 7.85 2.22 3.71
CA LEU A 92 7.30 1.17 2.85
C LEU A 92 7.60 -0.23 3.40
N LEU A 93 8.86 -0.53 3.71
CA LEU A 93 9.28 -1.83 4.27
C LEU A 93 8.57 -2.12 5.60
N LYS A 94 8.52 -1.15 6.53
CA LYS A 94 7.77 -1.30 7.79
C LYS A 94 6.30 -1.63 7.53
N THR A 95 5.68 -0.97 6.56
CA THR A 95 4.28 -1.19 6.19
C THR A 95 4.08 -2.58 5.58
N VAL A 96 4.87 -2.96 4.59
CA VAL A 96 4.81 -4.29 3.96
C VAL A 96 5.00 -5.39 5.00
N ARG A 97 5.98 -5.27 5.89
CA ARG A 97 6.19 -6.23 6.99
C ARG A 97 4.94 -6.37 7.85
N SER A 98 4.39 -5.25 8.33
CA SER A 98 3.20 -5.26 9.18
C SER A 98 2.04 -5.98 8.49
N PHE A 99 1.77 -5.63 7.23
CA PHE A 99 0.68 -6.16 6.43
C PHE A 99 0.87 -7.61 6.01
N TYR A 100 2.12 -8.04 5.82
CA TYR A 100 2.46 -9.41 5.49
C TYR A 100 2.26 -10.36 6.68
N THR A 101 2.63 -9.92 7.89
CA THR A 101 2.58 -10.74 9.10
C THR A 101 1.27 -10.65 9.87
N ASP A 102 0.42 -9.66 9.60
CA ASP A 102 -0.86 -9.51 10.31
C ASP A 102 -1.78 -10.71 10.03
N ALA A 103 -2.11 -11.38 11.12
CA ALA A 103 -2.84 -12.63 11.15
C ALA A 103 -4.27 -12.46 11.68
N ASN A 104 -4.64 -11.25 12.12
CA ASN A 104 -5.89 -10.98 12.84
C ASN A 104 -6.82 -10.04 12.07
N ASN A 105 -6.27 -9.28 11.11
CA ASN A 105 -7.03 -8.30 10.37
C ASN A 105 -7.03 -8.60 8.86
N LEU A 106 -8.14 -9.11 8.33
CA LEU A 106 -8.30 -9.30 6.88
C LEU A 106 -8.31 -7.99 6.09
N GLY A 107 -8.51 -6.84 6.75
CA GLY A 107 -8.45 -5.53 6.13
C GLY A 107 -7.05 -5.15 5.62
N VAL A 108 -6.00 -5.89 6.00
CA VAL A 108 -4.67 -5.71 5.41
C VAL A 108 -4.61 -6.24 3.97
N ILE A 109 -5.42 -7.24 3.63
CA ILE A 109 -5.48 -7.79 2.28
C ILE A 109 -6.26 -6.80 1.41
N MET A 110 -5.58 -6.21 0.44
CA MET A 110 -6.11 -5.13 -0.39
C MET A 110 -5.41 -5.10 -1.75
N THR A 111 -5.94 -4.32 -2.68
CA THR A 111 -5.27 -4.13 -3.96
C THR A 111 -3.96 -3.36 -3.80
N PRO A 112 -3.03 -3.47 -4.76
CA PRO A 112 -1.84 -2.64 -4.82
C PRO A 112 -2.15 -1.14 -4.66
N TRP A 113 -3.22 -0.67 -5.30
CA TRP A 113 -3.64 0.74 -5.29
C TRP A 113 -4.01 1.24 -3.89
N CYS A 114 -4.77 0.43 -3.15
CA CYS A 114 -5.13 0.74 -1.78
C CYS A 114 -3.88 0.79 -0.90
N LEU A 115 -2.96 -0.18 -1.05
CA LEU A 115 -1.70 -0.20 -0.30
C LEU A 115 -0.84 1.04 -0.60
N GLY A 116 -0.71 1.40 -1.89
CA GLY A 116 0.06 2.59 -2.29
C GLY A 116 -0.49 3.87 -1.69
N THR A 117 -1.82 3.97 -1.52
CA THR A 117 -2.47 5.11 -0.85
C THR A 117 -2.17 5.12 0.66
N VAL A 118 -2.25 3.96 1.32
CA VAL A 118 -1.87 3.83 2.74
C VAL A 118 -0.41 4.23 2.96
N VAL A 119 0.49 3.84 2.07
CA VAL A 119 1.91 4.20 2.17
C VAL A 119 2.10 5.69 1.91
N LEU A 120 1.43 6.27 0.92
CA LEU A 120 1.44 7.71 0.66
C LEU A 120 1.05 8.52 1.91
N GLU A 121 -0.08 8.18 2.53
CA GLU A 121 -0.55 8.83 3.77
C GLU A 121 0.44 8.68 4.93
N LYS A 122 1.08 7.51 5.05
CA LYS A 122 2.11 7.28 6.07
C LYS A 122 3.36 8.14 5.84
N VAL A 123 3.76 8.35 4.59
CA VAL A 123 4.90 9.22 4.25
C VAL A 123 4.55 10.68 4.50
N GLU A 124 3.37 11.14 4.07
CA GLU A 124 2.89 12.51 4.34
C GLU A 124 2.77 12.79 5.84
N GLY A 125 2.16 11.88 6.60
CA GLY A 125 2.05 12.01 8.05
C GLY A 125 3.40 11.94 8.77
N PHE A 126 4.37 11.18 8.24
CA PHE A 126 5.74 11.19 8.77
C PHE A 126 6.44 12.51 8.50
N ARG A 127 6.34 13.05 7.28
CA ARG A 127 6.87 14.37 6.91
C ARG A 127 6.32 15.46 7.82
N ASP A 128 5.02 15.46 8.08
CA ASP A 128 4.37 16.48 8.92
C ASP A 128 4.93 16.44 10.35
N LYS A 129 5.02 15.24 10.95
CA LYS A 129 5.66 15.06 12.26
C LYS A 129 7.12 15.49 12.27
N LEU A 130 7.86 15.16 11.21
CA LEU A 130 9.25 15.54 11.08
C LEU A 130 9.42 17.06 11.03
N SER A 131 8.51 17.76 10.33
CA SER A 131 8.52 19.23 10.25
C SER A 131 8.20 19.91 11.59
N CYS A 132 7.43 19.24 12.46
CA CYS A 132 7.12 19.69 13.83
C CYS A 132 8.16 19.27 14.87
N GLY A 133 9.18 18.49 14.49
CA GLY A 133 10.18 17.95 15.44
C GLY A 133 9.65 16.83 16.34
N GLU A 134 8.56 16.17 15.98
CA GLU A 134 7.89 15.13 16.78
C GLU A 134 8.42 13.71 16.50
N VAL A 135 9.51 13.58 15.73
CA VAL A 135 10.07 12.28 15.34
C VAL A 135 11.29 11.97 16.21
N GLU A 136 11.17 10.95 17.06
CA GLU A 136 12.27 10.45 17.90
C GLU A 136 12.91 9.19 17.30
N GLY A 137 14.24 9.10 17.35
CA GLY A 137 14.98 7.85 17.07
C GLY A 137 15.17 7.47 15.60
N GLU A 138 14.82 8.34 14.64
CA GLU A 138 15.12 8.16 13.22
C GLU A 138 16.38 8.96 12.85
N ASP A 139 17.31 8.37 12.09
CA ASP A 139 18.50 9.08 11.57
C ASP A 139 18.06 10.04 10.45
N VAL A 140 17.68 11.24 10.87
CA VAL A 140 17.28 12.35 10.00
C VAL A 140 18.44 13.31 9.72
N GLY A 141 19.62 13.03 10.29
CA GLY A 141 20.80 13.88 10.17
C GLY A 141 20.73 15.21 10.89
N ASP A 142 21.80 15.99 10.73
CA ASP A 142 21.96 17.30 11.40
C ASP A 142 21.10 18.40 10.77
N TYR A 143 20.64 18.21 9.53
CA TYR A 143 19.89 19.21 8.76
C TYR A 143 18.52 18.68 8.31
N VAL A 144 17.60 18.63 9.26
CA VAL A 144 16.22 18.15 9.08
C VAL A 144 15.47 18.93 7.98
N TYR A 145 15.74 20.23 7.84
CA TYR A 145 15.09 21.07 6.81
C TYR A 145 15.27 20.52 5.39
N TYR A 146 16.49 20.15 5.01
CA TYR A 146 16.75 19.61 3.68
C TYR A 146 16.11 18.23 3.48
N VAL A 147 16.08 17.40 4.52
CA VAL A 147 15.41 16.10 4.46
C VAL A 147 13.91 16.28 4.23
N VAL A 148 13.26 17.19 4.94
CA VAL A 148 11.84 17.52 4.74
C VAL A 148 11.58 18.05 3.33
N ARG A 149 12.44 18.97 2.85
CA ARG A 149 12.35 19.51 1.48
C ARG A 149 12.38 18.39 0.44
N TYR A 150 13.38 17.51 0.52
CA TYR A 150 13.51 16.41 -0.44
C TYR A 150 12.44 15.35 -0.30
N LEU A 151 11.96 15.08 0.92
CA LEU A 151 10.80 14.22 1.12
C LEU A 151 9.61 14.77 0.35
N ASP A 152 9.30 16.06 0.47
CA ASP A 152 8.14 16.68 -0.19
C ASP A 152 8.27 16.73 -1.72
N GLU A 153 9.49 16.90 -2.23
CA GLU A 153 9.75 16.94 -3.67
C GLU A 153 9.65 15.55 -4.33
N THR A 154 10.04 14.48 -3.63
CA THR A 154 10.36 13.20 -4.28
C THR A 154 9.45 12.04 -3.90
N TYR A 155 8.73 12.10 -2.77
CA TYR A 155 7.97 10.95 -2.27
C TYR A 155 6.97 10.37 -3.28
N LYS A 156 6.25 11.23 -4.01
CA LYS A 156 5.28 10.78 -5.01
C LYS A 156 5.95 10.04 -6.16
N SER A 157 7.03 10.59 -6.72
CA SER A 157 7.74 9.93 -7.82
C SER A 157 8.37 8.61 -7.39
N THR A 158 8.96 8.56 -6.19
CA THR A 158 9.56 7.34 -5.64
C THR A 158 8.50 6.26 -5.41
N LEU A 159 7.33 6.64 -4.89
CA LEU A 159 6.22 5.70 -4.69
C LEU A 159 5.60 5.25 -6.02
N LEU A 160 5.49 6.12 -7.02
CA LEU A 160 5.00 5.74 -8.35
C LEU A 160 5.93 4.72 -9.00
N ASP A 161 7.24 4.95 -8.95
CA ASP A 161 8.26 4.04 -9.49
C ASP A 161 8.22 2.67 -8.78
N ILE A 162 8.24 2.66 -7.44
CA ILE A 162 8.34 1.41 -6.70
C ILE A 162 7.08 0.54 -6.80
N PHE A 163 5.90 1.16 -6.93
CA PHE A 163 4.64 0.46 -7.14
C PHE A 163 4.35 0.16 -8.61
N ASP A 164 5.16 0.66 -9.55
CA ASP A 164 4.91 0.61 -11.00
C ASP A 164 3.54 1.21 -11.37
N PHE A 165 3.23 2.37 -10.79
CA PHE A 165 1.98 3.08 -11.00
C PHE A 165 2.10 4.11 -12.13
N PRO A 166 1.00 4.36 -12.86
CA PRO A 166 0.96 5.40 -13.85
C PRO A 166 1.19 6.78 -13.19
N PRO A 167 1.83 7.74 -13.87
CA PRO A 167 2.22 9.04 -13.27
C PRO A 167 1.10 9.84 -12.61
N LYS A 168 -0.17 9.55 -12.95
CA LYS A 168 -1.36 10.24 -12.43
C LYS A 168 -1.99 9.54 -11.21
N ALA A 169 -1.49 8.38 -10.77
CA ALA A 169 -2.12 7.55 -9.74
C ALA A 169 -2.35 8.30 -8.41
N PHE A 170 -1.40 9.13 -7.98
CA PHE A 170 -1.49 9.94 -6.76
C PHE A 170 -2.00 11.36 -6.98
N SER A 171 -2.54 11.67 -8.16
CA SER A 171 -3.25 12.94 -8.34
C SER A 171 -4.59 12.85 -7.58
N MET A 172 -4.86 13.80 -6.67
CA MET A 172 -6.01 13.84 -5.75
C MET A 172 -7.39 13.54 -6.40
N ARG A 173 -7.50 13.64 -7.72
CA ARG A 173 -8.76 13.43 -8.45
C ARG A 173 -8.95 12.01 -8.99
N TRP A 174 -7.92 11.18 -9.13
CA TRP A 174 -8.11 9.81 -9.61
C TRP A 174 -8.79 8.95 -8.54
N GLN A 175 -8.26 8.94 -7.32
CA GLN A 175 -8.76 8.10 -6.23
C GLN A 175 -10.25 8.33 -5.93
N TYR A 176 -10.70 9.58 -5.78
CA TYR A 176 -12.13 9.87 -5.62
C TYR A 176 -12.95 9.60 -6.88
N SER A 177 -12.46 9.89 -8.08
CA SER A 177 -13.25 9.68 -9.31
C SER A 177 -13.42 8.20 -9.63
N GLU A 178 -12.45 7.33 -9.35
CA GLU A 178 -12.63 5.89 -9.54
C GLU A 178 -13.37 5.20 -8.39
N LEU A 179 -13.18 5.63 -7.13
CA LEU A 179 -14.08 5.20 -6.05
C LEU A 179 -15.52 5.60 -6.37
N LEU A 180 -15.78 6.86 -6.74
CA LEU A 180 -17.12 7.34 -7.11
C LEU A 180 -17.67 6.63 -8.35
N LYS A 181 -16.89 6.39 -9.41
CA LYS A 181 -17.33 5.62 -10.58
C LYS A 181 -17.69 4.18 -10.22
N ARG A 182 -16.92 3.52 -9.35
CA ARG A 182 -17.18 2.14 -8.91
C ARG A 182 -18.37 2.05 -7.97
N TYR A 183 -18.54 2.99 -7.04
CA TYR A 183 -19.74 3.12 -6.21
C TYR A 183 -20.99 3.41 -7.05
N SER A 184 -20.89 4.33 -8.02
CA SER A 184 -21.96 4.65 -8.96
C SER A 184 -22.39 3.40 -9.74
N LYS A 185 -21.44 2.65 -10.31
CA LYS A 185 -21.72 1.40 -11.03
C LYS A 185 -22.41 0.35 -10.13
N THR A 186 -21.95 0.21 -8.89
CA THR A 186 -22.54 -0.74 -7.92
C THR A 186 -23.97 -0.35 -7.55
N LEU A 187 -24.23 0.93 -7.30
CA LEU A 187 -25.57 1.47 -7.05
C LEU A 187 -26.51 1.25 -8.24
N THR A 188 -26.03 1.50 -9.46
CA THR A 188 -26.81 1.25 -10.69
C THR A 188 -27.15 -0.23 -10.84
N ASN A 189 -26.21 -1.13 -10.56
CA ASN A 189 -26.44 -2.58 -10.63
C ASN A 189 -27.48 -3.05 -9.59
N ILE A 190 -27.41 -2.54 -8.35
CA ILE A 190 -28.38 -2.86 -7.30
C ILE A 190 -29.77 -2.33 -7.66
N SER A 191 -29.85 -1.08 -8.14
CA SER A 191 -31.10 -0.46 -8.56
C SER A 191 -31.76 -1.22 -9.72
N SER A 192 -30.97 -1.60 -10.72
CA SER A 192 -31.46 -2.41 -11.84
C SER A 192 -31.96 -3.78 -11.38
N SER A 193 -31.24 -4.44 -10.48
CA SER A 193 -31.62 -5.76 -9.96
C SER A 193 -32.90 -5.69 -9.12
N LEU A 194 -33.07 -4.66 -8.29
CA LEU A 194 -34.30 -4.42 -7.53
C LEU A 194 -35.49 -4.11 -8.45
N GLN A 195 -35.29 -3.32 -9.51
CA GLN A 195 -36.33 -3.07 -10.51
C GLN A 195 -36.74 -4.35 -11.24
N SER A 196 -35.78 -5.20 -11.61
CA SER A 196 -36.05 -6.50 -12.23
C SER A 196 -36.89 -7.40 -11.32
N VAL A 197 -36.57 -7.46 -10.02
CA VAL A 197 -37.33 -8.23 -9.03
C VAL A 197 -38.74 -7.66 -8.84
N LEU A 198 -38.87 -6.34 -8.73
CA LEU A 198 -40.18 -5.67 -8.62
C LEU A 198 -41.06 -5.91 -9.85
N LEU A 199 -40.49 -5.87 -11.05
CA LEU A 199 -41.18 -6.18 -12.30
C LEU A 199 -41.59 -7.65 -12.36
N MET A 200 -40.74 -8.57 -11.90
CA MET A 200 -41.08 -9.98 -11.79
C MET A 200 -42.29 -10.16 -10.86
N ILE A 201 -42.24 -9.61 -9.65
CA ILE A 201 -43.33 -9.72 -8.67
C ILE A 201 -44.64 -9.16 -9.24
N LYS A 202 -44.57 -8.01 -9.93
CA LYS A 202 -45.73 -7.38 -10.56
C LYS A 202 -46.35 -8.21 -11.69
N ASN A 203 -45.58 -9.07 -12.35
CA ASN A 203 -46.07 -9.95 -13.41
C ASN A 203 -46.60 -11.30 -12.87
N TYR A 204 -46.35 -11.62 -11.60
CA TYR A 204 -46.85 -12.83 -10.93
C TYR A 204 -48.09 -12.58 -10.04
N THR A 205 -48.56 -11.33 -9.95
CA THR A 205 -49.86 -10.92 -9.39
C THR A 205 -50.77 -10.39 -10.48
#